data_AF-A0A848CNK0-F1
#
_entry.id   AF-A0A848CNK0-F1
#
_cell.length_a   1.000
_cell.length_b   1.000
_cell.length_c   1.000
_cell.angle_alpha   90.00
_cell.angle_beta   90.00
_cell.angle_gamma   90.00
#
_symmetry.space_group_name_H-M   'P 1'
#
loop_
_entity.id
_entity.type
_entity.pdbx_description
1 polymer ?
#
loop_
_entity_poly.entity_id
_entity_poly.type
_entity_poly.pdbx_seq_one_letter_code
_entity_poly.pdbx_strand_id
1 'polypeptide(L)' 'MLSNIGPAGLILIIIIALIVFGPKKLPEIGRAFGQTLKEFKKSTRELASDDEHDHDQKTKLLKGSK' A
#
# COMPACT_ATOMS: atom_id res chain seq x y z
N MET A 1 14.63 -18.89 15.80
CA MET A 1 13.63 -19.72 16.50
C MET A 1 12.28 -19.74 15.81
N LEU A 2 11.78 -18.62 15.28
CA LEU A 2 10.52 -18.58 14.51
C LEU A 2 10.59 -19.29 13.15
N SER A 3 11.75 -19.38 12.50
CA SER A 3 11.91 -20.08 11.22
C SER A 3 11.68 -21.61 11.29
N ASN A 4 11.66 -22.19 12.50
CA ASN A 4 11.29 -23.60 12.71
C ASN A 4 9.77 -23.80 12.87
N ILE A 5 9.01 -22.71 13.04
CA ILE A 5 7.56 -22.73 12.98
C ILE A 5 7.21 -22.73 11.50
N GLY A 6 7.21 -23.92 10.90
CA GLY A 6 6.81 -24.09 9.51
C GLY A 6 5.36 -23.65 9.27
N PRO A 7 4.86 -23.77 8.03
CA PRO A 7 3.51 -23.33 7.65
C PRO A 7 2.42 -23.83 8.60
N ALA A 8 2.56 -25.03 9.14
CA ALA A 8 1.63 -25.62 10.11
C ALA A 8 1.48 -24.78 11.39
N GLY A 9 2.58 -24.25 11.94
CA GLY A 9 2.52 -23.43 13.15
C GLY A 9 1.94 -22.05 12.90
N LEU A 10 2.14 -21.48 11.70
CA LEU A 10 1.48 -20.24 11.29
C LEU A 10 -0.03 -20.43 11.15
N ILE A 11 -0.49 -21.57 10.61
CA ILE A 11 -1.92 -21.94 10.58
C ILE A 11 -2.50 -21.98 12.00
N LEU A 12 -1.80 -22.58 12.97
CA LEU A 12 -2.29 -22.68 14.35
C LEU A 12 -2.49 -21.30 14.98
N ILE A 13 -1.54 -20.40 14.78
CA ILE A 13 -1.63 -19.00 15.26
C ILE A 13 -2.82 -18.30 14.61
N ILE A 14 -3.01 -18.46 13.29
CA ILE A 14 -4.16 -17.89 12.60
C ILE A 14 -5.47 -18.43 13.19
N ILE A 15 -5.59 -19.73 13.44
CA ILE A 15 -6.81 -20.31 14.04
C ILE A 15 -7.10 -19.68 15.41
N ILE A 16 -6.10 -19.55 16.28
CA ILE A 16 -6.29 -18.93 17.60
C ILE A 16 -6.71 -17.46 17.44
N ALA A 17 -6.03 -16.71 16.57
CA ALA A 17 -6.39 -15.32 16.27
C ALA A 17 -7.82 -15.21 15.72
N LEU A 18 -8.24 -16.14 14.86
CA LEU A 18 -9.59 -16.21 14.30
C LEU A 18 -10.66 -16.53 15.35
N ILE A 19 -10.33 -17.30 16.39
CA ILE A 19 -11.26 -17.56 17.50
C ILE A 19 -11.43 -16.29 18.35
N VAL A 20 -10.33 -15.60 18.65
CA VAL A 20 -10.35 -14.38 19.49
C VAL A 20 -11.00 -13.20 18.75
N PHE A 21 -10.60 -12.95 17.51
CA PHE A 21 -11.06 -11.79 16.72
C PHE A 21 -12.28 -12.11 15.85
N GLY A 22 -12.49 -13.36 15.47
CA GLY A 22 -13.52 -13.77 14.52
C GLY A 22 -13.07 -13.68 13.05
N PRO A 23 -13.46 -14.65 12.19
CA PRO A 23 -13.06 -14.67 10.77
C PRO A 23 -13.63 -13.54 9.92
N LYS A 24 -14.68 -12.87 10.39
CA LYS A 24 -15.24 -11.69 9.72
C LYS A 24 -14.43 -10.42 9.99
N LYS A 25 -13.68 -10.34 11.10
CA LYS A 25 -12.96 -9.12 11.50
C LYS A 25 -11.67 -8.89 10.73
N LEU A 26 -10.92 -9.95 10.42
CA LEU A 26 -9.72 -9.83 9.59
C LEU A 26 -9.99 -9.20 8.20
N PRO A 27 -10.96 -9.66 7.40
CA PRO A 27 -11.27 -9.04 6.10
C PRO A 27 -11.90 -7.65 6.24
N GLU A 28 -12.65 -7.39 7.31
CA GLU A 28 -13.22 -6.06 7.61
C GLU A 28 -12.10 -5.02 7.85
N ILE A 29 -11.14 -5.35 8.72
CA ILE A 29 -9.96 -4.52 8.99
C ILE A 29 -9.10 -4.37 7.74
N GLY A 30 -8.85 -5.45 7.00
CA GLY A 30 -8.07 -5.41 5.76
C GLY A 30 -8.69 -4.52 4.68
N ARG A 31 -10.02 -4.50 4.57
CA ARG A 31 -10.73 -3.59 3.65
C ARG A 31 -10.58 -2.13 4.06
N ALA A 32 -10.78 -1.81 5.34
CA ALA A 32 -10.64 -0.46 5.85
C ALA A 32 -9.19 0.04 5.68
N PHE A 33 -8.22 -0.76 6.13
CA PHE A 33 -6.79 -0.44 6.00
C PHE A 33 -6.36 -0.34 4.53
N GLY A 34 -6.87 -1.20 3.67
CA GLY A 34 -6.60 -1.17 2.22
C GLY A 34 -7.14 0.09 1.54
N GLN A 35 -8.31 0.59 1.96
CA GLN A 35 -8.82 1.88 1.50
C GLN A 35 -7.90 3.02 1.93
N THR A 36 -7.48 3.05 3.20
CA THR A 36 -6.51 4.05 3.70
C THR A 36 -5.19 4.00 2.92
N LEU A 37 -4.61 2.82 2.72
CA LEU A 37 -3.39 2.64 1.94
C LEU A 37 -3.55 3.09 0.49
N LYS A 38 -4.71 2.84 -0.13
CA LYS A 38 -5.01 3.25 -1.51
C LYS A 38 -5.06 4.77 -1.63
N GLU A 39 -5.72 5.45 -0.70
CA GLU A 39 -5.78 6.91 -0.65
C GLU A 39 -4.41 7.50 -0.36
N PHE A 40 -3.69 6.96 0.63
CA PHE A 40 -2.33 7.36 0.96
C PHE A 40 -1.38 7.24 -0.24
N LYS A 41 -1.44 6.11 -0.98
CA LYS A 41 -0.66 5.90 -2.21
C LYS A 41 -1.02 6.94 -3.29
N LYS A 42 -2.31 7.25 -3.45
CA LYS A 42 -2.77 8.23 -4.43
C LYS A 42 -2.21 9.63 -4.10
N SER A 43 -2.39 10.08 -2.86
CA SER A 43 -1.88 11.37 -2.40
C SER A 43 -0.36 11.43 -2.48
N THR A 44 0.35 10.37 -2.09
CA THR A 44 1.82 10.32 -2.19
C THR A 44 2.28 10.42 -3.64
N ARG A 45 1.58 9.76 -4.57
CA ARG A 45 1.91 9.83 -6.00
C ARG A 45 1.63 11.22 -6.57
N GLU A 46 0.55 11.86 -6.18
CA GLU A 46 0.23 13.22 -6.61
C GLU A 46 1.30 14.22 -6.15
N LEU A 47 1.73 14.13 -4.88
CA LEU A 47 2.83 14.93 -4.35
C LEU A 47 4.17 14.65 -5.06
N ALA A 48 4.45 13.38 -5.37
CA ALA A 48 5.68 13.01 -6.07
C ALA A 48 5.66 13.40 -7.56
N SER A 49 4.49 13.40 -8.21
CA SER A 49 4.34 13.76 -9.62
C SER A 49 4.27 15.28 -9.86
N ASP A 50 3.86 16.08 -8.87
CA ASP A 50 3.91 17.55 -8.96
C ASP A 50 5.35 18.08 -9.08
N ASP A 51 6.34 17.36 -8.53
CA ASP A 51 7.77 17.64 -8.75
C ASP A 51 8.25 17.28 -10.18
N GLU A 52 7.55 16.38 -10.88
CA GLU A 52 7.93 15.90 -12.23
C GLU A 52 7.28 16.71 -13.36
N HIS A 53 6.12 17.32 -13.11
CA HIS A 53 5.37 18.07 -14.14
C HIS A 53 5.89 19.48 -14.43
N ASP A 54 6.79 20.04 -13.60
CA ASP A 54 7.46 21.32 -13.89
C ASP A 54 8.66 21.17 -14.86
N HIS A 55 9.20 19.96 -15.01
CA HIS A 55 10.40 19.70 -15.83
C HIS A 55 10.11 19.44 -17.32
N ASP A 56 8.90 19.06 -17.69
CA ASP A 56 8.52 18.72 -19.08
C ASP A 56 8.00 19.92 -19.89
N GLN A 57 7.55 20.99 -19.24
CA GLN A 57 7.04 22.18 -19.94
C GLN A 57 8.18 23.15 -20.35
N LYS A 58 9.20 23.29 -19.50
CA LYS A 58 10.36 24.17 -19.74
C LYS A 58 11.23 23.74 -20.94
N THR A 59 11.36 22.45 -21.19
CA THR A 59 12.15 21.91 -22.31
C THR A 59 11.44 22.05 -23.66
N LYS A 60 10.11 22.10 -23.71
CA LYS A 60 9.35 22.37 -24.95
C LYS A 60 9.36 23.86 -25.33
N LEU A 61 9.33 24.77 -24.35
CA LEU A 61 9.40 26.22 -24.58
C LEU A 61 10.74 26.68 -25.16
N LEU A 62 11.86 26.06 -24.76
CA LEU A 62 13.21 26.40 -25.26
C LEU A 62 13.48 25.86 -26.68
N LYS A 63 12.71 24.88 -27.15
CA LYS A 63 12.93 24.22 -28.45
C LYS A 63 12.12 24.85 -29.59
N GLY A 64 11.12 25.68 -29.28
CA GLY A 64 10.26 26.35 -30.26
C GLY A 64 10.75 27.73 -30.74
N SER A 65 11.89 28.22 -30.24
CA SER A 65 12.46 29.53 -30.62
C SER A 65 13.61 29.43 -31.64
N LYS A 66 13.61 28.40 -32.50
CA LYS A 66 14.48 28.31 -33.67
C LYS A 66 13.66 28.22 -34.95
#